data_AF-A0A6A3MAJ5-F1
#
_entry.id   AF-A0A6A3MAJ5-F1
#
_cell.length_a   1.000
_cell.length_b   1.000
_cell.length_c   1.000
_cell.angle_alpha   90.00
_cell.angle_beta   90.00
_cell.angle_gamma   90.00
#
_symmetry.space_group_name_H-M   'P 1'
#
loop_
_entity.id
_entity.type
_entity.pdbx_description
1 polymer ?
#
loop_
_entity_poly.entity_id
_entity_poly.type
_entity_poly.pdbx_seq_one_letter_code
_entity_poly.pdbx_strand_id
1 'polypeptide(L)'
;MSSESDEESVLRSGSDDDEAFLLLLHSAQKAPIKRKRGGSEPGKAANLDRAFQAAHLRLWKDYFCENPTYPEKLFRRRNRMSRALFERLMGAVVEHDADFEQ
;
A
#
# COMPACT_ATOMS: atom_id res chain seq x y z
N MET A 1 -3.48 5.91 54.11
CA MET A 1 -2.53 5.31 53.14
C MET A 1 -3.36 4.55 52.13
N SER A 2 -3.17 4.91 50.85
CA SER A 2 -3.53 4.26 49.57
C SER A 2 -5.02 3.94 49.29
N SER A 3 -5.72 4.51 48.28
CA SER A 3 -5.55 4.58 46.80
C SER A 3 -5.83 3.26 46.06
N GLU A 4 -6.40 3.35 44.85
CA GLU A 4 -6.98 2.32 43.94
C GLU A 4 -8.52 2.31 44.02
N SER A 5 -9.29 2.77 43.03
CA SER A 5 -9.06 2.70 41.59
C SER A 5 -9.97 3.66 40.80
N ASP A 6 -9.32 4.46 39.95
CA ASP A 6 -9.86 5.11 38.76
C ASP A 6 -10.01 4.07 37.65
N GLU A 7 -11.22 3.61 37.29
CA GLU A 7 -11.39 2.83 36.05
C GLU A 7 -12.83 2.71 35.57
N GLU A 8 -13.55 3.82 35.47
CA GLU A 8 -14.58 3.96 34.42
C GLU A 8 -14.90 5.41 34.08
N SER A 9 -13.92 6.31 34.25
CA SER A 9 -14.00 7.63 33.65
C SER A 9 -13.63 7.50 32.17
N VAL A 10 -14.36 8.22 31.31
CA VAL A 10 -13.97 8.60 29.94
C VAL A 10 -14.38 7.71 28.74
N LEU A 11 -15.43 6.88 28.80
CA LEU A 11 -16.00 6.25 27.58
C LEU A 11 -17.49 6.50 27.32
N ARG A 12 -18.07 7.60 27.81
CA ARG A 12 -19.44 7.97 27.41
C ARG A 12 -19.74 9.47 27.51
N SER A 13 -18.89 10.27 26.91
CA SER A 13 -19.22 11.66 26.59
C SER A 13 -18.68 12.04 25.21
N GLY A 14 -18.76 11.12 24.24
CA GLY A 14 -18.76 11.55 22.85
C GLY A 14 -20.05 12.33 22.63
N SER A 15 -19.95 13.55 22.12
CA SER A 15 -21.14 14.30 21.71
C SER A 15 -21.94 13.39 20.77
N ASP A 16 -23.26 13.45 20.80
CA ASP A 16 -24.12 12.71 19.85
C ASP A 16 -23.69 13.02 18.38
N ASP A 17 -23.10 14.21 18.18
CA ASP A 17 -22.47 14.67 16.95
C ASP A 17 -21.22 13.87 16.53
N ASP A 18 -20.41 13.39 17.48
CA ASP A 18 -19.17 12.63 17.21
C ASP A 18 -19.52 11.21 16.75
N GLU A 19 -20.52 10.57 17.36
CA GLU A 19 -21.03 9.25 16.95
C GLU A 19 -21.72 9.33 15.58
N ALA A 20 -22.50 10.39 15.33
CA ALA A 20 -23.11 10.64 14.03
C ALA A 20 -22.05 10.87 12.93
N PHE A 21 -20.98 11.61 13.25
CA PHE A 21 -19.88 11.83 12.34
C PHE A 21 -19.10 10.54 12.05
N LEU A 22 -18.84 9.72 13.08
CA LEU A 22 -18.23 8.40 12.93
C LEU A 22 -19.12 7.48 12.09
N LEU A 23 -20.43 7.42 12.34
CA LEU A 23 -21.38 6.63 11.56
C LEU A 23 -21.39 7.05 10.09
N LEU A 24 -21.37 8.36 9.82
CA LEU A 24 -21.30 8.92 8.46
C LEU A 24 -20.01 8.52 7.77
N LEU A 25 -18.86 8.61 8.44
CA LEU A 25 -17.56 8.22 7.88
C LEU A 25 -17.48 6.72 7.56
N HIS A 26 -17.98 5.87 8.46
CA HIS A 26 -18.06 4.42 8.22
C HIS A 26 -19.03 4.06 7.08
N SER A 27 -20.09 4.85 6.87
CA SER A 27 -21.03 4.67 5.76
C SER A 27 -20.44 5.13 4.41
N ALA A 28 -19.65 6.22 4.43
CA ALA A 28 -18.95 6.75 3.27
C ALA A 28 -17.83 5.81 2.77
N GLN A 29 -17.19 5.07 3.67
CA GLN A 29 -16.20 4.04 3.32
C GLN A 29 -16.79 2.85 2.55
N LYS A 30 -18.10 2.58 2.69
CA LYS A 30 -18.79 1.45 2.04
C LYS A 30 -19.24 1.73 0.60
N ALA A 31 -19.22 2.98 0.15
CA ALA A 31 -19.56 3.30 -1.23
C ALA A 31 -18.34 2.99 -2.13
N PRO A 32 -18.43 2.04 -3.08
CA PRO A 32 -17.34 1.83 -4.03
C PRO A 32 -17.21 3.11 -4.86
N ILE A 33 -16.13 3.86 -4.64
CA ILE A 33 -15.78 4.99 -5.49
C ILE A 33 -15.51 4.42 -6.88
N LYS A 34 -16.49 4.50 -7.78
CA LYS A 34 -16.34 4.11 -9.19
C LYS A 34 -15.43 5.12 -9.88
N ARG A 35 -14.13 4.91 -9.73
CA ARG A 35 -13.11 5.63 -10.50
C ARG A 35 -13.27 5.18 -11.95
N LYS A 36 -13.50 6.11 -12.89
CA LYS A 36 -13.30 5.80 -14.31
C LYS A 36 -11.82 5.41 -14.46
N ARG A 37 -11.53 4.12 -14.66
CA ARG A 37 -10.15 3.65 -14.92
C ARG A 37 -9.72 4.28 -16.25
N GLY A 38 -8.83 5.27 -16.17
CA GLY A 38 -8.24 5.94 -17.33
C GLY A 38 -7.23 5.01 -18.00
N GLY A 39 -7.73 4.10 -18.83
CA GLY A 39 -6.93 3.26 -19.70
C GLY A 39 -6.53 3.98 -20.98
N SER A 40 -6.04 3.22 -21.96
CA SER A 40 -5.87 3.73 -23.32
C SER A 40 -7.24 4.13 -23.87
N GLU A 41 -7.43 5.43 -24.10
CA GLU A 41 -8.65 5.94 -24.74
C GLU A 41 -8.49 5.92 -26.26
N PRO A 42 -9.55 5.55 -27.02
CA PRO A 42 -9.56 5.67 -28.47
C PRO A 42 -9.15 7.07 -28.92
N GLY A 43 -8.21 7.18 -29.85
CA GLY A 43 -7.67 8.46 -30.34
C GLY A 43 -6.44 8.99 -29.60
N LYS A 44 -5.97 8.31 -28.54
CA LYS A 44 -4.65 8.57 -27.95
C LYS A 44 -3.56 7.79 -28.70
N ALA A 45 -2.33 8.30 -28.63
CA ALA A 45 -1.18 7.61 -29.20
C ALA A 45 -0.99 6.22 -28.57
N ALA A 46 -0.56 5.25 -29.37
CA ALA A 46 -0.27 3.91 -28.90
C ALA A 46 0.82 3.94 -27.80
N ASN A 47 0.77 2.96 -26.89
CA ASN A 47 1.82 2.78 -25.91
C ASN A 47 3.16 2.55 -26.62
N LEU A 48 4.19 3.27 -26.18
CA LEU A 48 5.55 3.06 -26.67
C LEU A 48 6.09 1.74 -26.11
N ASP A 49 6.70 0.92 -26.97
CA ASP A 49 7.47 -0.23 -26.52
C ASP A 49 8.76 0.25 -25.83
N ARG A 50 8.79 0.11 -24.51
CA ARG A 50 9.93 0.48 -23.65
C ARG A 50 10.79 -0.73 -23.28
N ALA A 51 10.64 -1.86 -23.98
CA ALA A 51 11.30 -3.12 -23.67
C ALA A 51 11.07 -3.55 -22.21
N PHE A 52 9.80 -3.54 -21.78
CA PHE A 52 9.40 -3.80 -20.39
C PHE A 52 10.01 -5.08 -19.84
N GLN A 53 9.96 -6.17 -20.61
CA GLN A 53 10.47 -7.48 -20.20
C GLN A 53 11.99 -7.43 -19.94
N ALA A 54 12.75 -6.77 -20.83
CA ALA A 54 14.19 -6.59 -20.63
C ALA A 54 14.50 -5.67 -19.43
N ALA A 55 13.68 -4.66 -19.17
CA ALA A 55 13.80 -3.82 -17.98
C ALA A 55 13.52 -4.61 -16.68
N HIS A 56 12.49 -5.44 -16.68
CA HIS A 56 12.15 -6.31 -15.56
C HIS A 56 13.30 -7.28 -15.23
N LEU A 57 13.84 -7.99 -16.22
CA LEU A 57 14.95 -8.92 -16.01
C LEU A 57 16.20 -8.24 -15.43
N ARG A 58 16.51 -7.03 -15.90
CA ARG A 58 17.62 -6.23 -15.34
C ARG A 58 17.37 -5.86 -13.88
N LEU A 59 16.17 -5.37 -13.57
CA LEU A 59 15.79 -5.01 -12.21
C LEU A 59 15.85 -6.22 -11.26
N TRP A 60 15.39 -7.39 -11.72
CA TRP A 60 15.46 -8.64 -10.97
C TRP A 60 16.91 -9.04 -10.69
N LYS A 61 17.76 -9.11 -11.73
CA LYS A 61 19.18 -9.47 -11.61
C LYS A 61 19.99 -8.48 -10.76
N ASP A 62 19.63 -7.20 -10.78
CA ASP A 62 20.37 -6.18 -10.05
C ASP A 62 20.12 -6.24 -8.54
N TYR A 63 18.92 -6.61 -8.11
CA TYR A 63 18.49 -6.40 -6.72
C TYR A 63 17.79 -7.57 -6.04
N PHE A 64 17.09 -8.43 -6.78
CA PHE A 64 16.17 -9.43 -6.21
C PHE A 64 16.66 -10.87 -6.34
N CYS A 65 17.58 -11.15 -7.26
CA CYS A 65 18.19 -12.48 -7.34
C CYS A 65 19.00 -12.82 -6.07
N GLU A 66 19.37 -14.09 -5.93
CA GLU A 66 20.09 -14.62 -4.77
C GLU A 66 21.43 -13.89 -4.54
N ASN A 67 22.17 -13.62 -5.62
CA ASN A 67 23.42 -12.86 -5.61
C ASN A 67 23.24 -11.55 -6.41
N PRO A 68 22.66 -10.50 -5.80
CA PRO A 68 22.35 -9.26 -6.51
C PRO A 68 23.62 -8.54 -6.93
N THR A 69 23.58 -7.91 -8.11
CA THR A 69 24.72 -7.14 -8.64
C THR A 69 25.05 -5.93 -7.75
N TYR A 70 24.04 -5.34 -7.09
CA TYR A 70 24.22 -4.18 -6.23
C TYR A 70 23.76 -4.43 -4.79
N PRO A 71 24.46 -3.87 -3.79
CA PRO A 71 24.07 -3.98 -2.39
C PRO A 71 22.82 -3.14 -2.05
N GLU A 72 22.15 -3.50 -0.95
CA GLU A 72 20.88 -2.89 -0.51
C GLU A 72 20.95 -1.36 -0.35
N LYS A 73 22.10 -0.81 0.07
CA LYS A 73 22.30 0.65 0.20
C LYS A 73 22.03 1.38 -1.11
N LEU A 74 22.41 0.76 -2.24
CA LEU A 74 22.17 1.34 -3.57
C LEU A 74 20.71 1.19 -3.99
N PHE A 75 20.06 0.07 -3.65
CA PHE A 75 18.61 -0.11 -3.85
C PHE A 75 17.83 1.01 -3.16
N ARG A 76 18.14 1.29 -1.88
CA ARG A 76 17.51 2.39 -1.13
C ARG A 76 17.77 3.74 -1.76
N ARG A 77 18.99 4.01 -2.23
CA ARG A 77 19.30 5.29 -2.91
C ARG A 77 18.52 5.45 -4.22
N ARG A 78 18.38 4.37 -5.02
CA ARG A 78 17.79 4.42 -6.37
C ARG A 78 16.27 4.37 -6.35
N ASN A 79 15.70 3.44 -5.58
CA ASN A 79 14.25 3.21 -5.49
C ASN A 79 13.62 3.94 -4.31
N ARG A 80 14.41 4.59 -3.45
CA ARG A 80 13.95 5.33 -2.25
C ARG A 80 13.23 4.44 -1.23
N MET A 81 13.38 3.11 -1.32
CA MET A 81 12.78 2.09 -0.45
C MET A 81 13.83 1.02 -0.13
N SER A 82 13.79 0.39 1.04
CA SER A 82 14.62 -0.81 1.31
C SER A 82 14.04 -2.05 0.64
N ARG A 83 14.89 -3.02 0.29
CA ARG A 83 14.44 -4.29 -0.29
C ARG A 83 13.54 -5.05 0.68
N ALA A 84 13.94 -5.10 1.96
CA ALA A 84 13.14 -5.75 3.00
C ALA A 84 11.75 -5.13 3.18
N LEU A 85 11.60 -3.80 3.01
CA LEU A 85 10.29 -3.17 3.06
C LEU A 85 9.44 -3.54 1.84
N PHE A 86 10.06 -3.60 0.65
CA PHE A 86 9.37 -4.06 -0.56
C PHE A 86 8.85 -5.50 -0.40
N GLU A 87 9.68 -6.43 0.12
CA GLU A 87 9.28 -7.82 0.34
C GLU A 87 8.11 -7.94 1.33
N ARG A 88 8.12 -7.16 2.42
CA ARG A 88 7.00 -7.12 3.39
C ARG A 88 5.72 -6.59 2.76
N LEU A 89 5.81 -5.52 1.97
CA LEU A 89 4.65 -4.96 1.28
C LEU A 89 4.11 -5.93 0.24
N MET A 90 4.98 -6.61 -0.51
CA MET A 90 4.56 -7.62 -1.46
C MET A 90 3.84 -8.77 -0.76
N GLY A 91 4.37 -9.27 0.36
CA GLY A 91 3.71 -10.30 1.16
C GLY A 91 2.31 -9.89 1.63
N ALA A 92 2.17 -8.68 2.17
CA ALA A 92 0.87 -8.15 2.60
C ALA A 92 -0.11 -7.93 1.44
N VAL A 93 0.38 -7.54 0.26
CA VAL A 93 -0.45 -7.40 -0.94
C VAL A 93 -0.95 -8.77 -1.41
N VAL A 94 -0.06 -9.76 -1.50
CA VAL A 94 -0.42 -11.13 -1.91
C VAL A 94 -1.40 -11.78 -0.93
N GLU A 95 -1.24 -11.53 0.37
CA GLU A 95 -2.18 -12.02 1.39
C GLU A 95 -3.61 -11.45 1.21
N HIS A 96 -3.71 -10.20 0.77
CA HIS A 96 -5.00 -9.53 0.57
C HIS A 96 -5.58 -9.73 -0.85
N ASP A 97 -4.73 -9.97 -1.84
CA ASP A 97 -5.10 -10.04 -3.26
C ASP A 97 -4.30 -11.12 -3.99
N ALA A 98 -4.97 -12.24 -4.28
CA ALA A 98 -4.38 -13.42 -4.91
C ALA A 98 -3.92 -13.16 -6.36
N ASP A 99 -4.39 -12.10 -7.02
CA ASP A 99 -3.97 -11.76 -8.39
C ASP A 99 -2.49 -11.33 -8.47
N PHE A 100 -1.85 -11.09 -7.33
CA PHE A 100 -0.45 -10.64 -7.23
C PHE A 100 0.57 -11.77 -6.96
N GLU A 101 0.14 -13.03 -6.90
CA GLU A 101 1.07 -14.16 -6.89
C GLU A 101 1.88 -14.21 -8.21
N GLN A 102 3.21 -14.36 -8.14
CA GLN A 102 4.12 -14.39 -9.28
C GLN A 102 4.81 -15.73 -9.45
#